data_AF-A0A9E3X5Z7-F1
#
_entry.id   AF-A0A9E3X5Z7-F1
#
_cell.length_a   1.000
_cell.length_b   1.000
_cell.length_c   1.000
_cell.angle_alpha   90.00
_cell.angle_beta   90.00
_cell.angle_gamma   90.00
#
_symmetry.space_group_name_H-M   'P 1'
#
loop_
_entity.id
_entity.type
_entity.pdbx_description
1 polymer ?
#
loop_
_entity_poly.entity_id
_entity_poly.type
_entity_poly.pdbx_seq_one_letter_code
_entity_poly.pdbx_strand_id
1 'polypeptide(L)'
;MAMNVPALMATYQLRQREYLLRITRAMTSRLDLPSLLRLILNSAAELVGCRAGLIVLEEELGFAQAPTVTQYQIRAYYGIADKYLPAFEPLLDVAPLVHSNYDETMAQLDNHMLELQARVRQVETKLGLTLGQVVGLPLLFEDELLGMIYLFRTEYAFTQLDWQFLQGFADQAAVAVRNARLYHQRETERSRLATIVENSAHGILILNAERRVLVANQALAAMLDIESESALGKLCSEVLTLQDVKGDDLCQSDDFTGFPTRESLHSEGDLLRPGGSRLTVSITYTPLYDENDRLVNIVVNVHDITRFREEEEIKSTFTSIISHELKTPVALIKGYAQTLARPDA
;
A
#
# COMPACT_ATOMS: atom_id res chain seq x y z
N MET A 1 41.28 29.08 41.83
CA MET A 1 40.08 28.21 41.73
C MET A 1 40.26 27.36 40.48
N ALA A 2 40.94 26.21 40.61
CA ALA A 2 41.21 25.33 39.49
C ALA A 2 39.93 24.54 39.18
N MET A 3 39.31 24.80 38.02
CA MET A 3 38.15 24.04 37.56
C MET A 3 38.56 22.59 37.30
N ASN A 4 37.86 21.66 37.94
CA ASN A 4 38.15 20.24 37.93
C ASN A 4 37.71 19.62 36.58
N VAL A 5 38.62 19.61 35.61
CA VAL A 5 38.43 19.10 34.23
C VAL A 5 37.73 17.73 34.13
N PRO A 6 37.96 16.75 35.03
CA PRO A 6 37.27 15.45 34.98
C PRO A 6 35.75 15.55 35.22
N ALA A 7 35.31 16.45 36.11
CA ALA A 7 33.89 16.64 36.40
C ALA A 7 33.15 17.30 35.23
N LEU A 8 33.80 18.26 34.55
CA LEU A 8 33.28 18.89 33.33
C LEU A 8 33.12 17.88 32.18
N MET A 9 34.09 16.99 31.97
CA MET A 9 34.01 15.92 30.97
C MET A 9 32.88 14.92 31.26
N ALA A 10 32.69 14.53 32.52
CA ALA A 10 31.60 13.63 32.91
C ALA A 10 30.21 14.26 32.68
N THR A 11 30.02 15.55 33.04
CA THR A 11 28.78 16.26 32.73
C THR A 11 28.54 16.47 31.23
N TYR A 12 29.60 16.64 30.44
CA TYR A 12 29.51 16.76 28.99
C TYR A 12 29.02 15.45 28.36
N GLN A 13 29.62 14.32 28.75
CA GLN A 13 29.21 12.99 28.27
C GLN A 13 27.77 12.63 28.69
N LEU A 14 27.34 13.01 29.89
CA LEU A 14 25.97 12.80 30.38
C LEU A 14 24.94 13.61 29.56
N ARG A 15 25.18 14.91 29.34
CA ARG A 15 24.29 15.74 28.51
C ARG A 15 24.21 15.23 27.08
N GLN A 16 25.33 14.75 26.53
CA GLN A 16 25.38 14.20 25.18
C GLN A 16 24.57 12.91 25.04
N ARG A 17 24.62 12.01 26.05
CA ARG A 17 23.77 10.81 26.11
C ARG A 17 22.29 11.13 26.25
N GLU A 18 21.92 12.07 27.12
CA GLU A 18 20.53 12.51 27.25
C GLU A 18 20.00 13.15 25.97
N TYR A 19 20.84 13.91 25.27
CA TYR A 19 20.51 14.52 23.98
C TYR A 19 20.22 13.46 22.91
N LEU A 20 21.08 12.45 22.79
CA LEU A 20 20.88 11.33 21.87
C LEU A 20 19.58 10.57 22.21
N LEU A 21 19.36 10.21 23.48
CA LEU A 21 18.14 9.52 23.91
C LEU A 21 16.86 10.32 23.62
N ARG A 22 16.90 11.64 23.82
CA ARG A 22 15.76 12.52 23.53
C ARG A 22 15.44 12.55 22.04
N ILE A 23 16.46 12.66 21.19
CA ILE A 23 16.26 12.69 19.75
C ILE A 23 15.82 11.33 19.22
N THR A 24 16.42 10.23 19.67
CA THR A 24 15.99 8.86 19.28
C THR A 24 14.51 8.64 19.58
N ARG A 25 14.02 9.08 20.76
CA ARG A 25 12.58 9.03 21.08
C ARG A 25 11.73 9.93 20.18
N ALA A 26 12.21 11.13 19.87
CA ALA A 26 11.48 12.04 18.98
C ALA A 26 11.40 11.48 17.55
N MET A 27 12.45 10.82 17.07
CA MET A 27 12.49 10.18 15.75
C MET A 27 11.54 8.98 15.66
N THR A 28 11.56 8.08 16.64
CA THR A 28 10.69 6.89 16.62
C THR A 28 9.20 7.19 16.80
N SER A 29 8.85 8.38 17.31
CA SER A 29 7.45 8.81 17.47
C SER A 29 6.81 9.41 16.21
N ARG A 30 7.60 9.72 15.16
CA ARG A 30 7.09 10.35 13.92
C ARG A 30 6.93 9.32 12.81
N LEU A 31 5.73 9.26 12.23
CA LEU A 31 5.42 8.40 11.09
C LEU A 31 5.35 9.16 9.76
N ASP A 32 5.31 10.51 9.80
CA ASP A 32 5.39 11.35 8.61
C ASP A 32 6.84 11.44 8.12
N LEU A 33 7.12 10.82 6.97
CA LEU A 33 8.46 10.68 6.43
C LEU A 33 9.15 12.05 6.17
N PRO A 34 8.53 13.05 5.50
CA PRO A 34 9.16 14.36 5.30
C PRO A 34 9.55 15.06 6.61
N SER A 35 8.66 15.07 7.60
CA SER A 35 8.93 15.71 8.90
C SER A 35 9.95 14.93 9.74
N LEU A 36 10.00 13.61 9.60
CA LEU A 36 11.01 12.77 10.24
C LEU A 36 12.39 13.04 9.65
N LEU A 37 12.53 13.06 8.32
CA LEU A 37 13.81 13.30 7.65
C LEU A 37 14.40 14.68 7.98
N ARG A 38 13.56 15.72 8.04
CA ARG A 38 13.99 17.05 8.50
C ARG A 38 14.48 17.02 9.94
N LEU A 39 13.81 16.29 10.83
CA LEU A 39 14.21 16.16 12.23
C LEU A 39 15.56 15.43 12.34
N ILE A 40 15.72 14.31 11.63
CA ILE A 40 16.96 13.53 11.57
C ILE A 40 18.10 14.44 11.11
N LEU A 41 17.92 15.13 9.99
CA LEU A 41 18.97 15.96 9.40
C LEU A 41 19.36 17.15 10.29
N ASN A 42 18.38 17.87 10.84
CA ASN A 42 18.64 18.98 11.74
C ASN A 42 19.37 18.52 13.00
N SER A 43 18.94 17.38 13.56
CA SER A 43 19.55 16.82 14.76
C SER A 43 20.99 16.37 14.50
N ALA A 44 21.25 15.71 13.37
CA ALA A 44 22.59 15.32 12.95
C ALA A 44 23.48 16.55 12.74
N ALA A 45 22.97 17.59 12.06
CA ALA A 45 23.71 18.82 11.82
C ALA A 45 24.05 19.56 13.13
N GLU A 46 23.12 19.63 14.08
CA GLU A 46 23.34 20.24 15.41
C GLU A 46 24.35 19.44 16.26
N LEU A 47 24.31 18.10 16.20
CA LEU A 47 25.20 17.22 16.96
C LEU A 47 26.68 17.47 16.65
N VAL A 48 27.01 17.76 15.39
CA VAL A 48 28.40 17.93 14.92
C VAL A 48 28.73 19.34 14.42
N GLY A 49 27.81 20.29 14.58
CA GLY A 49 28.00 21.69 14.18
C GLY A 49 28.16 21.89 12.67
N CYS A 50 27.38 21.16 11.86
CA CYS A 50 27.41 21.29 10.42
C CYS A 50 26.57 22.48 9.93
N ARG A 51 27.02 23.12 8.85
CA ARG A 51 26.33 24.28 8.24
C ARG A 51 25.38 23.87 7.13
N ALA A 52 25.60 22.71 6.53
CA ALA A 52 24.76 22.16 5.50
C ALA A 52 24.72 20.63 5.59
N GLY A 53 23.64 20.06 5.07
CA GLY A 53 23.50 18.61 4.93
C GLY A 53 22.33 18.26 4.04
N LEU A 54 22.28 17.00 3.61
CA LEU A 54 21.19 16.47 2.82
C LEU A 54 20.99 14.97 3.10
N ILE A 55 19.75 14.52 2.99
CA ILE A 55 19.40 13.10 3.04
C ILE A 55 18.94 12.69 1.65
N VAL A 56 19.61 11.68 1.13
CA VAL A 56 19.27 10.98 -0.10
C VAL A 56 18.66 9.65 0.28
N LEU A 57 17.58 9.29 -0.38
CA LEU A 57 16.82 8.07 -0.12
C LEU A 57 16.51 7.38 -1.44
N GLU A 58 16.51 6.05 -1.41
CA GLU A 58 16.04 5.25 -2.54
C GLU A 58 14.59 5.62 -2.89
N GLU A 59 14.34 5.74 -4.19
CA GLU A 59 13.03 5.94 -4.79
C GLU A 59 12.34 4.59 -4.99
N GLU A 60 11.19 4.40 -4.35
CA GLU A 60 10.32 3.26 -4.62
C GLU A 60 9.63 3.48 -5.97
N LEU A 61 10.18 2.91 -7.04
CA LEU A 61 9.52 2.84 -8.34
C LEU A 61 8.22 2.04 -8.15
N GLY A 62 7.08 2.69 -8.43
CA GLY A 62 5.77 2.04 -8.36
C GLY A 62 5.68 0.79 -9.24
N PHE A 63 4.71 -0.08 -8.93
CA PHE A 63 4.43 -1.42 -9.49
C PHE A 63 4.53 -1.65 -11.03
N ALA A 64 4.80 -0.63 -11.84
CA ALA A 64 4.76 -0.69 -13.30
C ALA A 64 6.12 -0.56 -14.03
N GLN A 65 7.27 -0.58 -13.34
CA GLN A 65 8.57 -0.57 -14.03
C GLN A 65 9.46 -1.73 -13.58
N ALA A 66 9.99 -2.45 -14.58
CA ALA A 66 11.01 -3.48 -14.37
C ALA A 66 12.21 -2.89 -13.60
N PRO A 67 12.83 -3.67 -12.71
CA PRO A 67 13.97 -3.20 -11.92
C PRO A 67 15.17 -3.12 -12.85
N THR A 68 15.66 -1.92 -13.15
CA THR A 68 16.95 -1.84 -13.84
C THR A 68 17.86 -0.77 -13.28
N VAL A 69 17.36 0.22 -12.54
CA VAL A 69 18.23 1.17 -11.83
C VAL A 69 17.59 1.57 -10.51
N THR A 70 18.23 1.25 -9.40
CA THR A 70 17.92 1.86 -8.10
C THR A 70 18.21 3.36 -8.20
N GLN A 71 17.17 4.18 -8.15
CA GLN A 71 17.31 5.64 -8.19
C GLN A 71 17.24 6.21 -6.78
N TYR A 72 18.02 7.26 -6.56
CA TYR A 72 18.14 7.92 -5.28
C TYR A 72 17.81 9.39 -5.46
N GLN A 73 16.99 9.93 -4.57
CA GLN A 73 16.54 11.32 -4.62
C GLN A 73 16.81 12.04 -3.30
N ILE A 74 17.05 13.35 -3.39
CA ILE A 74 17.15 14.20 -2.20
C ILE A 74 15.76 14.34 -1.58
N ARG A 75 15.61 13.87 -0.33
CA ARG A 75 14.33 13.92 0.40
C ARG A 75 14.32 14.92 1.55
N ALA A 76 15.48 15.33 2.02
CA ALA A 76 15.62 16.43 2.97
C ALA A 76 16.95 17.15 2.75
N TYR A 77 17.00 18.43 3.09
CA TYR A 77 18.21 19.25 3.05
C TYR A 77 18.15 20.30 4.16
N TYR A 78 19.33 20.72 4.60
CA TYR A 78 19.56 21.68 5.68
C TYR A 78 20.65 22.64 5.24
N GLY A 79 20.45 23.94 5.44
CA GLY A 79 21.45 24.97 5.10
C GLY A 79 21.75 25.12 3.60
N ILE A 80 20.95 24.51 2.72
CA ILE A 80 21.09 24.55 1.26
C ILE A 80 19.84 25.20 0.68
N ALA A 81 19.99 26.18 -0.22
CA ALA A 81 18.86 26.77 -0.91
C ALA A 81 18.40 25.90 -2.09
N ASP A 82 17.08 25.84 -2.33
CA ASP A 82 16.44 24.95 -3.31
C ASP A 82 17.07 25.03 -4.72
N LYS A 83 17.43 26.24 -5.16
CA LYS A 83 18.08 26.49 -6.45
C LYS A 83 19.42 25.76 -6.64
N TYR A 84 20.06 25.32 -5.57
CA TYR A 84 21.34 24.64 -5.58
C TYR A 84 21.22 23.11 -5.55
N LEU A 85 20.03 22.56 -5.27
CA LEU A 85 19.83 21.11 -5.17
C LEU A 85 20.26 20.33 -6.43
N PRO A 86 20.02 20.80 -7.66
CA PRO A 86 20.46 20.09 -8.86
C PRO A 86 21.98 19.91 -8.96
N ALA A 87 22.78 20.76 -8.30
CA ALA A 87 24.23 20.63 -8.34
C ALA A 87 24.74 19.39 -7.57
N PHE A 88 23.93 18.85 -6.64
CA PHE A 88 24.27 17.69 -5.80
C PHE A 88 23.98 16.33 -6.46
N GLU A 89 23.56 16.31 -7.73
CA GLU A 89 23.39 15.10 -8.54
C GLU A 89 24.55 14.07 -8.41
N PRO A 90 25.86 14.45 -8.37
CA PRO A 90 26.94 13.47 -8.20
C PRO A 90 26.89 12.66 -6.90
N LEU A 91 26.14 13.13 -5.89
CA LEU A 91 25.96 12.43 -4.61
C LEU A 91 24.75 11.48 -4.60
N LEU A 92 23.98 11.42 -5.70
CA LEU A 92 22.83 10.51 -5.81
C LEU A 92 23.25 9.09 -6.17
N ASP A 93 24.38 8.91 -6.84
CA ASP A 93 24.94 7.59 -7.08
C ASP A 93 25.63 7.07 -5.81
N VAL A 94 24.86 6.46 -4.91
CA VAL A 94 25.35 6.03 -3.58
C VAL A 94 26.06 4.68 -3.61
N ALA A 95 25.90 3.88 -4.68
CA ALA A 95 26.42 2.51 -4.72
C ALA A 95 27.96 2.44 -4.55
N PRO A 96 28.77 3.35 -5.14
CA PRO A 96 30.21 3.37 -4.91
C PRO A 96 30.62 3.91 -3.54
N LEU A 97 29.66 4.44 -2.78
CA LEU A 97 29.88 5.12 -1.49
C LEU A 97 29.53 4.24 -0.27
N VAL A 98 29.03 3.02 -0.50
CA VAL A 98 28.59 2.08 0.54
C VAL A 98 29.13 0.67 0.26
N HIS A 99 29.55 -0.06 1.31
CA HIS A 99 29.86 -1.49 1.22
C HIS A 99 29.08 -2.32 2.25
N SER A 100 28.82 -3.57 1.88
CA SER A 100 27.91 -4.53 2.53
C SER A 100 28.61 -5.60 3.39
N ASN A 101 29.83 -5.38 3.88
CA ASN A 101 30.53 -6.38 4.70
C ASN A 101 31.29 -5.76 5.88
N TYR A 102 31.08 -6.34 7.06
CA TYR A 102 31.51 -5.88 8.39
C TYR A 102 33.03 -5.98 8.70
N ASP A 103 33.87 -6.38 7.75
CA ASP A 103 35.32 -6.54 7.95
C ASP A 103 36.10 -5.47 7.17
N GLU A 104 36.16 -4.24 7.70
CA GLU A 104 36.99 -3.19 7.08
C GLU A 104 38.43 -3.21 7.59
N THR A 105 39.35 -3.18 6.64
CA THR A 105 40.70 -2.67 6.86
C THR A 105 40.71 -1.14 6.72
N MET A 106 41.53 -0.43 7.49
CA MET A 106 41.64 1.05 7.44
C MET A 106 41.85 1.63 6.04
N ALA A 107 42.47 0.87 5.12
CA ALA A 107 42.70 1.30 3.74
C ALA A 107 41.42 1.43 2.89
N GLN A 108 40.34 0.71 3.24
CA GLN A 108 39.07 0.77 2.51
C GLN A 108 38.27 2.02 2.90
N LEU A 109 38.25 2.40 4.18
CA LEU A 109 37.66 3.66 4.66
C LEU A 109 38.26 4.89 3.97
N ASP A 110 39.59 4.91 3.83
CA ASP A 110 40.30 6.03 3.20
C ASP A 110 39.90 6.20 1.72
N ASN A 111 39.72 5.09 0.98
CA ASN A 111 39.32 5.13 -0.44
C ASN A 111 37.89 5.67 -0.65
N HIS A 112 36.92 5.28 0.19
CA HIS A 112 35.55 5.80 0.10
C HIS A 112 35.49 7.29 0.46
N MET A 113 36.25 7.70 1.47
CA MET A 113 36.36 9.11 1.84
C MET A 113 36.93 9.94 0.69
N LEU A 114 37.95 9.41 0.00
CA LEU A 114 38.54 10.01 -1.19
C LEU A 114 37.52 10.16 -2.33
N GLU A 115 36.74 9.12 -2.63
CA GLU A 115 35.72 9.19 -3.68
C GLU A 115 34.59 10.18 -3.33
N LEU A 116 34.10 10.15 -2.09
CA LEU A 116 33.09 11.08 -1.61
C LEU A 116 33.58 12.53 -1.70
N GLN A 117 34.82 12.78 -1.26
CA GLN A 117 35.47 14.09 -1.40
C GLN A 117 35.62 14.52 -2.86
N ALA A 118 35.96 13.60 -3.77
CA ALA A 118 36.06 13.92 -5.19
C ALA A 118 34.71 14.35 -5.79
N ARG A 119 33.61 13.68 -5.41
CA ARG A 119 32.25 14.05 -5.83
C ARG A 119 31.83 15.40 -5.25
N VAL A 120 32.13 15.67 -3.99
CA VAL A 120 31.86 16.98 -3.36
C VAL A 120 32.60 18.11 -4.09
N ARG A 121 33.86 17.90 -4.51
CA ARG A 121 34.58 18.89 -5.33
C ARG A 121 33.90 19.18 -6.67
N GLN A 122 33.25 18.19 -7.29
CA GLN A 122 32.46 18.45 -8.50
C GLN A 122 31.26 19.35 -8.20
N VAL A 123 30.58 19.12 -7.06
CA VAL A 123 29.49 19.97 -6.59
C VAL A 123 29.98 21.40 -6.31
N GLU A 124 31.10 21.55 -5.59
CA GLU A 124 31.73 22.85 -5.30
C GLU A 124 32.07 23.62 -6.58
N THR A 125 32.57 22.93 -7.61
CA THR A 125 32.90 23.52 -8.92
C THR A 125 31.64 24.02 -9.64
N LYS A 126 30.54 23.25 -9.60
CA LYS A 126 29.24 23.66 -10.18
C LYS A 126 28.65 24.87 -9.45
N LEU A 127 28.82 24.94 -8.12
CA LEU A 127 28.22 25.98 -7.28
C LEU A 127 29.06 27.25 -7.12
N GLY A 128 30.38 27.16 -7.33
CA GLY A 128 31.31 28.27 -7.08
C GLY A 128 31.48 28.59 -5.58
N LEU A 129 31.29 27.60 -4.70
CA LEU A 129 31.40 27.75 -3.24
C LEU A 129 32.09 26.54 -2.60
N THR A 130 32.66 26.72 -1.41
CA THR A 130 33.33 25.67 -0.64
C THR A 130 32.37 25.04 0.37
N LEU A 131 32.11 23.75 0.23
CA LEU A 131 31.38 22.89 1.17
C LEU A 131 32.33 22.29 2.23
N GLY A 132 33.62 22.17 1.90
CA GLY A 132 34.66 21.75 2.84
C GLY A 132 34.70 20.23 3.04
N GLN A 133 34.83 19.81 4.29
CA GLN A 133 34.83 18.39 4.66
C GLN A 133 33.42 17.81 4.60
N VAL A 134 33.32 16.55 4.20
CA VAL A 134 32.06 15.82 4.08
C VAL A 134 32.14 14.51 4.86
N VAL A 135 31.02 14.14 5.47
CA VAL A 135 30.76 12.82 6.02
C VAL A 135 29.53 12.25 5.31
N GLY A 136 29.64 11.01 4.85
CA GLY A 136 28.52 10.21 4.36
C GLY A 136 28.18 9.13 5.38
N LEU A 137 26.93 9.08 5.81
CA LEU A 137 26.42 8.10 6.77
C LEU A 137 25.36 7.25 6.09
N PRO A 138 25.59 5.95 5.91
CA PRO A 138 24.62 5.08 5.28
C PRO A 138 23.45 4.82 6.23
N LEU A 139 22.23 4.90 5.69
CA LEU A 139 21.02 4.50 6.37
C LEU A 139 20.78 3.02 6.09
N LEU A 140 21.53 2.17 6.81
CA LEU A 140 21.44 0.72 6.71
C LEU A 140 20.42 0.20 7.71
N PHE A 141 19.48 -0.60 7.22
CA PHE A 141 18.61 -1.40 8.08
C PHE A 141 18.85 -2.87 7.73
N GLU A 142 19.43 -3.61 8.68
CA GLU A 142 20.00 -4.93 8.42
C GLU A 142 21.05 -4.83 7.29
N ASP A 143 20.79 -5.42 6.13
CA ASP A 143 21.68 -5.37 4.95
C ASP A 143 21.11 -4.50 3.81
N GLU A 144 19.98 -3.81 4.03
CA GLU A 144 19.34 -2.96 3.03
C GLU A 144 19.76 -1.50 3.19
N LEU A 145 20.31 -0.92 2.12
CA LEU A 145 20.65 0.49 2.04
C LEU A 145 19.42 1.32 1.67
N LEU A 146 18.84 2.00 2.66
CA LEU A 146 17.68 2.86 2.45
C LEU A 146 18.06 4.21 1.80
N GLY A 147 19.31 4.64 1.98
CA GLY A 147 19.82 5.94 1.56
C GLY A 147 21.09 6.38 2.29
N MET A 148 21.43 7.66 2.16
CA MET A 148 22.64 8.29 2.72
C MET A 148 22.30 9.64 3.35
N ILE A 149 22.90 9.93 4.50
CA ILE A 149 22.97 11.29 5.07
C ILE A 149 24.34 11.87 4.73
N TYR A 150 24.37 13.03 4.10
CA TYR A 150 25.59 13.79 3.89
C TYR A 150 25.60 15.04 4.78
N LEU A 151 26.71 15.26 5.47
CA LEU A 151 26.93 16.42 6.33
C LEU A 151 28.19 17.16 5.87
N PHE A 152 28.09 18.48 5.73
CA PHE A 152 29.17 19.33 5.22
C PHE A 152 29.65 20.33 6.28
N ARG A 153 30.97 20.47 6.42
CA ARG A 153 31.60 21.35 7.40
C ARG A 153 32.90 21.97 6.87
N THR A 154 33.04 23.28 6.99
CA THR A 154 34.17 24.04 6.43
C THR A 154 35.32 24.31 7.42
N GLU A 155 35.07 24.27 8.73
CA GLU A 155 36.02 24.79 9.73
C GLU A 155 36.96 23.72 10.31
N TYR A 156 36.47 22.51 10.57
CA TYR A 156 37.21 21.46 11.26
C TYR A 156 36.97 20.08 10.62
N ALA A 157 38.01 19.25 10.60
CA ALA A 157 37.92 17.86 10.15
C ALA A 157 37.05 17.03 11.11
N PHE A 158 36.32 16.04 10.57
CA PHE A 158 35.56 15.09 11.37
C PHE A 158 36.49 14.23 12.22
N THR A 159 36.26 14.23 13.52
CA THR A 159 37.03 13.43 14.45
C THR A 159 36.51 11.99 14.46
N GLN A 160 37.33 11.03 14.93
CA GLN A 160 36.87 9.64 15.12
C GLN A 160 35.67 9.55 16.08
N LEU A 161 35.60 10.46 17.04
CA LEU A 161 34.51 10.57 17.99
C LEU A 161 33.23 11.12 17.32
N ASP A 162 33.35 12.08 16.38
CA ASP A 162 32.21 12.52 15.55
C ASP A 162 31.63 11.34 14.77
N TRP A 163 32.50 10.53 14.15
CA TRP A 163 32.11 9.33 13.40
C TRP A 163 31.36 8.31 14.24
N GLN A 164 31.88 7.96 15.42
CA GLN A 164 31.22 6.99 16.30
C GLN A 164 29.81 7.44 16.73
N PHE A 165 29.63 8.73 17.00
CA PHE A 165 28.30 9.26 17.34
C PHE A 165 27.36 9.30 16.15
N LEU A 166 27.86 9.74 14.99
CA LEU A 166 27.07 9.85 13.78
C LEU A 166 26.65 8.47 13.23
N GLN A 167 27.50 7.45 13.36
CA GLN A 167 27.16 6.09 12.94
C GLN A 167 26.01 5.52 13.79
N GLY A 168 26.12 5.55 15.12
CA GLY A 168 25.02 5.09 15.98
C GLY A 168 23.73 5.91 15.82
N PHE A 169 23.86 7.20 15.46
CA PHE A 169 22.72 8.03 15.09
C PHE A 169 22.10 7.60 13.76
N ALA A 170 22.92 7.30 12.74
CA ALA A 170 22.46 6.84 11.44
C ALA A 170 21.75 5.48 11.52
N ASP A 171 22.23 4.56 12.34
CA ASP A 171 21.57 3.27 12.59
C ASP A 171 20.14 3.47 13.13
N GLN A 172 19.98 4.35 14.12
CA GLN A 172 18.66 4.67 14.68
C GLN A 172 17.77 5.43 13.70
N ALA A 173 18.36 6.32 12.90
CA ALA A 173 17.67 7.02 11.83
C ALA A 173 17.16 6.05 10.75
N ALA A 174 17.94 5.04 10.38
CA ALA A 174 17.56 4.02 9.42
C ALA A 174 16.33 3.23 9.89
N VAL A 175 16.30 2.81 11.17
CA VAL A 175 15.13 2.16 11.78
C VAL A 175 13.89 3.05 11.69
N ALA A 176 14.01 4.33 12.06
CA ALA A 176 12.88 5.26 12.03
C ALA A 176 12.37 5.50 10.58
N VAL A 177 13.28 5.67 9.62
CA VAL A 177 12.95 5.85 8.20
C VAL A 177 12.25 4.61 7.63
N ARG A 178 12.75 3.41 7.95
CA ARG A 178 12.13 2.14 7.55
C ARG A 178 10.70 2.03 8.08
N ASN A 179 10.50 2.32 9.36
CA ASN A 179 9.18 2.27 9.98
C ASN A 179 8.20 3.27 9.36
N ALA A 180 8.65 4.50 9.09
CA ALA A 180 7.82 5.52 8.44
C ALA A 180 7.45 5.12 7.00
N ARG A 181 8.39 4.55 6.22
CA ARG A 181 8.12 4.02 4.87
C ARG A 181 7.10 2.88 4.92
N LEU A 182 7.31 1.87 5.76
CA LEU A 182 6.40 0.73 5.91
C LEU A 182 4.99 1.16 6.33
N TYR A 183 4.89 2.14 7.24
CA TYR A 183 3.60 2.69 7.64
C TYR A 183 2.89 3.37 6.46
N HIS A 184 3.61 4.20 5.71
CA HIS A 184 3.04 4.89 4.55
C HIS A 184 2.62 3.92 3.43
N GLN A 185 3.42 2.88 3.18
CA GLN A 185 3.09 1.84 2.22
C GLN A 185 1.81 1.09 2.63
N ARG A 186 1.69 0.68 3.91
CA ARG A 186 0.48 0.04 4.44
C ARG A 186 -0.74 0.93 4.33
N GLU A 187 -0.62 2.22 4.65
CA GLU A 187 -1.74 3.15 4.57
C GLU A 187 -2.17 3.38 3.11
N THR A 188 -1.21 3.48 2.20
CA THR A 188 -1.48 3.63 0.76
C THR A 188 -2.18 2.40 0.20
N GLU A 189 -1.70 1.18 0.51
CA GLU A 189 -2.35 -0.06 0.10
C GLU A 189 -3.74 -0.21 0.72
N ARG A 190 -3.90 0.14 1.99
CA ARG A 190 -5.22 0.14 2.65
C ARG A 190 -6.20 1.08 1.96
N SER A 191 -5.77 2.32 1.70
CA SER A 191 -6.58 3.31 1.00
C SER A 191 -6.93 2.87 -0.43
N ARG A 192 -5.98 2.23 -1.13
CA ARG A 192 -6.18 1.68 -2.46
C ARG A 192 -7.22 0.55 -2.46
N LEU A 193 -7.09 -0.43 -1.55
CA LEU A 193 -8.05 -1.53 -1.42
C LEU A 193 -9.45 -1.01 -1.06
N ALA A 194 -9.55 -0.04 -0.14
CA ALA A 194 -10.82 0.60 0.20
C ALA A 194 -11.44 1.27 -1.03
N THR A 195 -10.65 1.98 -1.83
CA THR A 195 -11.11 2.63 -3.07
C THR A 195 -11.61 1.61 -4.09
N ILE A 196 -10.94 0.46 -4.24
CA ILE A 196 -11.37 -0.63 -5.14
C ILE A 196 -12.72 -1.20 -4.71
N VAL A 197 -12.89 -1.46 -3.40
CA VAL A 197 -14.16 -1.97 -2.87
C VAL A 197 -15.28 -0.95 -3.05
N GLU A 198 -15.01 0.31 -2.75
CA GLU A 198 -16.00 1.39 -2.82
C GLU A 198 -16.49 1.68 -4.24
N ASN A 199 -15.58 1.62 -5.23
CA ASN A 199 -15.88 1.88 -6.64
C ASN A 199 -16.19 0.62 -7.47
N SER A 200 -16.36 -0.53 -6.82
CA SER A 200 -16.80 -1.74 -7.51
C SER A 200 -18.20 -1.56 -8.09
N ALA A 201 -18.44 -2.06 -9.30
CA ALA A 201 -19.78 -2.05 -9.90
C ALA A 201 -20.75 -3.03 -9.20
N HIS A 202 -20.21 -4.02 -8.50
CA HIS A 202 -21.01 -4.99 -7.74
C HIS A 202 -21.21 -4.51 -6.31
N GLY A 203 -22.36 -4.84 -5.73
CA GLY A 203 -22.59 -4.65 -4.31
C GLY A 203 -21.66 -5.57 -3.52
N ILE A 204 -20.88 -5.01 -2.62
CA ILE A 204 -19.99 -5.75 -1.73
C ILE A 204 -20.44 -5.51 -0.30
N LEU A 205 -20.67 -6.61 0.41
CA LEU A 205 -20.99 -6.64 1.83
C LEU A 205 -19.97 -7.56 2.52
N ILE A 206 -19.31 -7.07 3.56
CA ILE A 206 -18.43 -7.90 4.40
C ILE A 206 -19.12 -8.12 5.73
N LEU A 207 -19.26 -9.39 6.10
CA LEU A 207 -19.86 -9.82 7.36
C LEU A 207 -18.78 -10.37 8.30
N ASN A 208 -18.99 -10.24 9.60
CA ASN A 208 -18.24 -11.00 10.60
C ASN A 208 -18.78 -12.44 10.72
N ALA A 209 -18.16 -13.25 11.59
CA ALA A 209 -18.59 -14.63 11.86
C ALA A 209 -20.05 -14.75 12.35
N GLU A 210 -20.57 -13.73 13.05
CA GLU A 210 -21.97 -13.66 13.51
C GLU A 210 -22.94 -13.06 12.46
N ARG A 211 -22.52 -12.95 11.19
CA ARG A 211 -23.31 -12.41 10.07
C ARG A 211 -23.72 -10.94 10.24
N ARG A 212 -22.96 -10.17 11.02
CA ARG A 212 -23.15 -8.72 11.15
C ARG A 212 -22.31 -7.96 10.14
N VAL A 213 -22.89 -6.91 9.59
CA VAL A 213 -22.25 -6.09 8.56
C VAL A 213 -21.09 -5.28 9.15
N LEU A 214 -19.90 -5.47 8.57
CA LEU A 214 -18.70 -4.69 8.83
C LEU A 214 -18.45 -3.62 7.76
N VAL A 215 -18.78 -3.95 6.51
CA VAL A 215 -18.59 -3.05 5.35
C VAL A 215 -19.76 -3.24 4.40
N ALA A 216 -20.28 -2.13 3.88
CA ALA A 216 -21.21 -2.08 2.76
C ALA A 216 -20.72 -1.00 1.79
N ASN A 217 -20.40 -1.37 0.55
CA ASN A 217 -19.90 -0.40 -0.43
C ASN A 217 -21.03 0.45 -1.05
N GLN A 218 -20.66 1.53 -1.72
CA GLN A 218 -21.60 2.43 -2.41
C GLN A 218 -22.51 1.72 -3.41
N ALA A 219 -22.02 0.73 -4.16
CA ALA A 219 -22.84 0.01 -5.13
C ALA A 219 -23.97 -0.77 -4.45
N LEU A 220 -23.71 -1.43 -3.33
CA LEU A 220 -24.74 -2.12 -2.57
C LEU A 220 -25.75 -1.14 -1.97
N ALA A 221 -25.26 -0.05 -1.40
CA ALA A 221 -26.10 1.01 -0.84
C ALA A 221 -27.06 1.57 -1.91
N ALA A 222 -26.56 1.79 -3.13
CA ALA A 222 -27.37 2.21 -4.28
C ALA A 222 -28.37 1.12 -4.75
N MET A 223 -27.99 -0.16 -4.73
CA MET A 223 -28.91 -1.26 -5.06
C MET A 223 -30.08 -1.36 -4.07
N LEU A 224 -29.81 -1.11 -2.78
CA LEU A 224 -30.78 -1.20 -1.68
C LEU A 224 -31.52 0.12 -1.40
N ASP A 225 -31.08 1.23 -1.99
CA ASP A 225 -31.59 2.59 -1.74
C ASP A 225 -31.49 2.99 -0.25
N ILE A 226 -30.31 2.74 0.34
CA ILE A 226 -29.99 3.05 1.74
C ILE A 226 -28.68 3.84 1.84
N GLU A 227 -28.44 4.47 2.98
CA GLU A 227 -27.11 4.98 3.32
C GLU A 227 -26.21 3.84 3.80
N SER A 228 -24.96 3.77 3.32
CA SER A 228 -24.01 2.71 3.68
C SER A 228 -23.82 2.57 5.20
N GLU A 229 -23.76 3.70 5.92
CA GLU A 229 -23.60 3.72 7.38
C GLU A 229 -24.77 3.07 8.12
N SER A 230 -25.98 3.12 7.54
CA SER A 230 -27.17 2.54 8.14
C SER A 230 -27.15 1.01 8.16
N ALA A 231 -26.32 0.37 7.34
CA ALA A 231 -26.17 -1.08 7.28
C ALA A 231 -25.20 -1.61 8.36
N LEU A 232 -24.26 -0.79 8.83
CA LEU A 232 -23.17 -1.23 9.72
C LEU A 232 -23.71 -1.78 11.05
N GLY A 233 -23.18 -2.94 11.45
CA GLY A 233 -23.52 -3.65 12.70
C GLY A 233 -24.84 -4.41 12.69
N LYS A 234 -25.71 -4.19 11.71
CA LYS A 234 -26.96 -4.95 11.54
C LYS A 234 -26.69 -6.38 11.10
N LEU A 235 -27.63 -7.29 11.36
CA LEU A 235 -27.57 -8.64 10.79
C LEU A 235 -27.78 -8.60 9.29
N CYS A 236 -27.14 -9.52 8.55
CA CYS A 236 -27.31 -9.58 7.10
C CYS A 236 -28.79 -9.72 6.69
N SER A 237 -29.60 -10.48 7.43
CA SER A 237 -31.04 -10.64 7.18
C SER A 237 -31.83 -9.33 7.20
N GLU A 238 -31.39 -8.34 7.98
CA GLU A 238 -32.02 -7.02 8.09
C GLU A 238 -31.67 -6.09 6.93
N VAL A 239 -30.54 -6.33 6.26
CA VAL A 239 -30.00 -5.47 5.20
C VAL A 239 -30.31 -6.07 3.81
N LEU A 240 -30.15 -7.38 3.68
CA LEU A 240 -30.33 -8.11 2.43
C LEU A 240 -31.53 -9.05 2.57
N THR A 241 -32.68 -8.61 2.05
CA THR A 241 -33.92 -9.39 2.06
C THR A 241 -34.30 -9.74 0.63
N LEU A 242 -34.19 -11.03 0.30
CA LEU A 242 -34.52 -11.55 -1.02
C LEU A 242 -35.91 -12.20 -1.05
N GLN A 243 -36.54 -12.13 -2.21
CA GLN A 243 -37.74 -12.90 -2.55
C GLN A 243 -37.43 -13.87 -3.70
N ASP A 244 -38.29 -14.87 -3.88
CA ASP A 244 -38.19 -15.83 -4.99
C ASP A 244 -36.80 -16.50 -5.11
N VAL A 245 -36.20 -16.76 -3.94
CA VAL A 245 -34.83 -17.25 -3.80
C VAL A 245 -34.65 -18.65 -4.38
N LYS A 246 -33.58 -18.82 -5.13
CA LYS A 246 -33.04 -20.10 -5.58
C LYS A 246 -31.63 -20.26 -5.04
N GLY A 247 -31.28 -21.45 -4.56
CA GLY A 247 -29.97 -21.73 -3.97
C GLY A 247 -29.91 -21.47 -2.47
N ASP A 248 -28.70 -21.27 -1.94
CA ASP A 248 -28.42 -21.20 -0.51
C ASP A 248 -28.25 -19.76 -0.05
N ASP A 249 -29.32 -19.18 0.50
CA ASP A 249 -29.29 -17.83 1.08
C ASP A 249 -28.83 -17.87 2.54
N LEU A 250 -27.57 -17.50 2.75
CA LEU A 250 -26.93 -17.43 4.07
C LEU A 250 -27.60 -16.41 5.00
N CYS A 251 -28.15 -15.32 4.46
CA CYS A 251 -28.67 -14.23 5.26
C CYS A 251 -30.02 -14.57 5.88
N GLN A 252 -30.88 -15.31 5.17
CA GLN A 252 -32.20 -15.74 5.67
C GLN A 252 -32.22 -17.15 6.27
N SER A 253 -31.13 -17.92 6.19
CA SER A 253 -31.08 -19.28 6.75
C SER A 253 -30.92 -19.26 8.28
N ASP A 254 -31.91 -19.79 9.01
CA ASP A 254 -31.86 -19.98 10.47
C ASP A 254 -30.91 -21.12 10.88
N ASP A 255 -30.74 -22.13 10.01
CA ASP A 255 -29.94 -23.34 10.25
C ASP A 255 -28.50 -23.24 9.73
N PHE A 256 -28.03 -22.03 9.42
CA PHE A 256 -26.65 -21.84 8.95
C PHE A 256 -25.65 -22.20 10.05
N THR A 257 -25.05 -23.39 9.95
CA THR A 257 -24.05 -23.92 10.89
C THR A 257 -22.60 -23.63 10.48
N GLY A 258 -22.41 -22.88 9.39
CA GLY A 258 -21.11 -22.56 8.80
C GLY A 258 -21.00 -23.02 7.35
N PHE A 259 -19.79 -22.97 6.79
CA PHE A 259 -19.48 -23.51 5.46
C PHE A 259 -18.83 -24.89 5.63
N PRO A 260 -19.62 -25.99 5.63
CA PRO A 260 -19.11 -27.32 5.97
C PRO A 260 -18.01 -27.83 5.02
N THR A 261 -18.05 -27.45 3.74
CA THR A 261 -17.02 -27.76 2.74
C THR A 261 -16.03 -26.62 2.50
N ARG A 262 -16.14 -25.49 3.22
CA ARG A 262 -15.46 -24.20 2.94
C ARG A 262 -15.73 -23.62 1.54
N GLU A 263 -16.66 -24.21 0.79
CA GLU A 263 -17.01 -23.74 -0.54
C GLU A 263 -17.88 -22.49 -0.47
N SER A 264 -17.84 -21.68 -1.53
CA SER A 264 -18.72 -20.53 -1.61
C SER A 264 -20.17 -20.97 -1.81
N LEU A 265 -21.10 -20.31 -1.13
CA LEU A 265 -22.53 -20.51 -1.35
C LEU A 265 -23.02 -19.55 -2.41
N HIS A 266 -24.06 -19.95 -3.13
CA HIS A 266 -24.64 -19.17 -4.20
C HIS A 266 -26.16 -19.14 -4.08
N SER A 267 -26.73 -17.96 -4.28
CA SER A 267 -28.17 -17.77 -4.35
C SER A 267 -28.53 -16.72 -5.38
N GLU A 268 -29.68 -16.88 -6.01
CA GLU A 268 -30.28 -15.87 -6.88
C GLU A 268 -31.67 -15.53 -6.34
N GLY A 269 -32.07 -14.26 -6.41
CA GLY A 269 -33.38 -13.83 -5.94
C GLY A 269 -33.66 -12.39 -6.32
N ASP A 270 -34.85 -11.93 -5.94
CA ASP A 270 -35.29 -10.57 -6.22
C ASP A 270 -35.17 -9.71 -4.96
N LEU A 271 -34.38 -8.64 -5.04
CA LEU A 271 -34.34 -7.57 -4.05
C LEU A 271 -35.51 -6.61 -4.25
N LEU A 272 -36.22 -6.30 -3.17
CA LEU A 272 -37.30 -5.32 -3.16
C LEU A 272 -36.79 -3.95 -2.69
N ARG A 273 -36.88 -2.92 -3.53
CA ARG A 273 -36.52 -1.55 -3.14
C ARG A 273 -37.66 -0.82 -2.43
N PRO A 274 -37.37 0.21 -1.61
CA PRO A 274 -38.37 1.08 -0.96
C PRO A 274 -39.40 1.77 -1.89
N GLY A 275 -39.22 1.71 -3.22
CA GLY A 275 -40.17 2.23 -4.22
C GLY A 275 -41.00 1.15 -4.96
N GLY A 276 -40.89 -0.13 -4.60
CA GLY A 276 -41.60 -1.25 -5.24
C GLY A 276 -40.96 -1.80 -6.51
N SER A 277 -39.86 -1.22 -6.99
CA SER A 277 -39.06 -1.81 -8.08
C SER A 277 -38.32 -3.06 -7.58
N ARG A 278 -38.24 -4.09 -8.44
CA ARG A 278 -37.51 -5.34 -8.16
C ARG A 278 -36.17 -5.33 -8.90
N LEU A 279 -35.12 -5.81 -8.24
CA LEU A 279 -33.80 -6.03 -8.82
C LEU A 279 -33.48 -7.52 -8.72
N THR A 280 -33.31 -8.20 -9.85
CA THR A 280 -32.90 -9.61 -9.82
C THR A 280 -31.40 -9.65 -9.62
N VAL A 281 -30.97 -10.28 -8.52
CA VAL A 281 -29.57 -10.35 -8.12
C VAL A 281 -29.07 -11.78 -8.01
N SER A 282 -27.78 -11.92 -8.28
CA SER A 282 -26.99 -13.11 -8.07
C SER A 282 -26.00 -12.85 -6.94
N ILE A 283 -26.01 -13.68 -5.92
CA ILE A 283 -25.28 -13.47 -4.67
C ILE A 283 -24.36 -14.64 -4.40
N THR A 284 -23.09 -14.33 -4.14
CA THR A 284 -22.07 -15.31 -3.77
C THR A 284 -21.53 -14.99 -2.39
N TYR A 285 -21.57 -15.96 -1.49
CA TYR A 285 -21.04 -15.88 -0.13
C TYR A 285 -19.73 -16.66 -0.05
N THR A 286 -18.61 -15.97 0.18
CA THR A 286 -17.27 -16.56 0.25
C THR A 286 -16.71 -16.43 1.67
N PRO A 287 -16.47 -17.54 2.39
CA PRO A 287 -15.88 -17.49 3.73
C PRO A 287 -14.38 -17.18 3.70
N LEU A 288 -13.91 -16.43 4.69
CA LEU A 288 -12.50 -16.16 4.95
C LEU A 288 -12.12 -16.71 6.33
N TYR A 289 -11.06 -17.52 6.36
CA TYR A 289 -10.55 -18.16 7.56
C TYR A 289 -9.19 -17.59 7.97
N ASP A 290 -8.87 -17.64 9.26
CA ASP A 290 -7.52 -17.36 9.76
C ASP A 290 -6.61 -18.60 9.67
N GLU A 291 -5.36 -18.44 10.11
CA GLU A 291 -4.36 -19.52 10.17
C GLU A 291 -4.76 -20.67 11.12
N ASN A 292 -5.72 -20.45 12.02
CA ASN A 292 -6.23 -21.44 12.96
C ASN A 292 -7.55 -22.08 12.48
N ASP A 293 -7.89 -21.92 11.20
CA ASP A 293 -9.11 -22.44 10.58
C ASP A 293 -10.41 -21.89 11.19
N ARG A 294 -10.37 -20.71 11.82
CA ARG A 294 -11.55 -20.04 12.36
C ARG A 294 -12.14 -19.11 11.31
N LEU A 295 -13.46 -19.16 11.12
CA LEU A 295 -14.15 -18.23 10.25
C LEU A 295 -13.98 -16.81 10.82
N VAL A 296 -13.34 -15.93 10.06
CA VAL A 296 -13.12 -14.53 10.44
C VAL A 296 -14.21 -13.66 9.85
N ASN A 297 -14.37 -13.73 8.53
CA ASN A 297 -15.29 -12.89 7.77
C ASN A 297 -15.98 -13.68 6.67
N ILE A 298 -17.08 -13.16 6.16
CA ILE A 298 -17.76 -13.66 4.96
C ILE A 298 -17.86 -12.49 3.98
N VAL A 299 -17.31 -12.65 2.79
CA VAL A 299 -17.44 -11.69 1.69
C VAL A 299 -18.66 -12.05 0.88
N VAL A 300 -19.57 -11.11 0.73
CA VAL A 300 -20.82 -11.28 -0.02
C VAL A 300 -20.78 -10.35 -1.22
N ASN A 301 -20.81 -10.95 -2.41
CA ASN A 301 -20.84 -10.23 -3.67
C ASN A 301 -22.25 -10.29 -4.24
N VAL A 302 -22.85 -9.13 -4.47
CA VAL A 302 -24.21 -8.94 -4.98
C VAL A 302 -24.10 -8.36 -6.38
N HIS A 303 -24.45 -9.17 -7.38
CA HIS A 303 -24.42 -8.80 -8.78
C HIS A 303 -25.84 -8.57 -9.29
N ASP A 304 -26.10 -7.38 -9.86
CA ASP A 304 -27.35 -7.10 -10.57
C ASP A 304 -27.34 -7.81 -11.92
N ILE A 305 -28.21 -8.82 -12.05
CA ILE A 305 -28.38 -9.62 -13.26
C ILE A 305 -29.71 -9.31 -13.95
N THR A 306 -30.41 -8.25 -13.58
CA THR A 306 -31.76 -7.93 -14.09
C THR A 306 -31.76 -7.86 -15.61
N ARG A 307 -30.86 -7.07 -16.21
CA ARG A 307 -30.76 -6.95 -17.67
C ARG A 307 -30.37 -8.26 -18.33
N PHE A 308 -29.47 -9.02 -17.72
CA PHE A 308 -29.04 -10.31 -18.26
C PHE A 308 -30.19 -11.31 -18.30
N ARG A 309 -30.98 -11.41 -17.20
CA ARG A 309 -32.19 -12.22 -17.10
C ARG A 309 -33.24 -11.79 -18.12
N GLU A 310 -33.50 -10.49 -18.25
CA GLU A 310 -34.46 -9.95 -19.24
C GLU A 310 -34.04 -10.29 -20.68
N GLU A 311 -32.76 -10.12 -21.02
CA GLU A 311 -32.22 -10.48 -22.33
C GLU A 311 -32.32 -11.98 -22.62
N GLU A 312 -32.02 -12.82 -21.62
CA GLU A 312 -32.14 -14.28 -21.72
C GLU A 312 -33.59 -14.73 -21.91
N GLU A 313 -34.53 -14.15 -21.16
CA GLU A 313 -35.96 -14.44 -21.30
C GLU A 313 -36.52 -14.01 -22.67
N ILE A 314 -36.16 -12.82 -23.16
CA ILE A 314 -36.56 -12.35 -24.49
C ILE A 314 -36.03 -13.30 -25.57
N LYS A 315 -34.75 -13.68 -25.48
CA LYS A 315 -34.11 -14.60 -26.43
C LYS A 315 -34.75 -15.99 -26.42
N SER A 316 -35.03 -16.53 -25.23
CA SER A 316 -35.68 -17.83 -25.07
C SER A 316 -37.10 -17.81 -25.66
N THR A 317 -37.88 -16.79 -25.31
CA THR A 317 -39.24 -16.60 -25.80
C THR A 317 -39.29 -16.47 -27.33
N PHE A 318 -38.40 -15.65 -27.91
CA PHE A 318 -38.27 -15.50 -29.36
C PHE A 318 -37.92 -16.83 -30.06
N THR A 319 -36.96 -17.56 -29.52
CA THR A 319 -36.54 -18.88 -30.07
C THR A 319 -37.70 -19.87 -30.04
N SER A 320 -38.47 -19.89 -28.96
CA SER A 320 -39.66 -20.73 -28.81
C SER A 320 -40.75 -20.38 -29.83
N ILE A 321 -41.08 -19.09 -29.98
CA ILE A 321 -42.09 -18.60 -30.92
C ILE A 321 -41.73 -18.97 -32.36
N ILE A 322 -40.50 -18.66 -32.80
CA ILE A 322 -40.04 -19.00 -34.15
C ILE A 322 -40.06 -20.51 -34.39
N SER A 323 -39.63 -21.29 -33.40
CA SER A 323 -39.66 -22.75 -33.51
C SER A 323 -41.09 -23.25 -33.72
N HIS A 324 -42.07 -22.70 -33.01
CA HIS A 324 -43.48 -23.05 -33.18
C HIS A 324 -44.03 -22.64 -34.56
N GLU A 325 -43.80 -21.39 -34.97
CA GLU A 325 -44.30 -20.85 -36.24
C GLU A 325 -43.67 -21.50 -37.48
N LEU A 326 -42.42 -21.98 -37.39
CA LEU A 326 -41.77 -22.71 -38.48
C LEU A 326 -42.17 -24.20 -38.51
N LYS A 327 -42.45 -24.83 -37.37
CA LYS A 327 -42.78 -26.26 -37.30
C LYS A 327 -44.07 -26.59 -38.06
N THR A 328 -45.05 -25.69 -38.02
CA THR A 328 -46.35 -25.84 -38.69
C THR A 328 -46.24 -25.91 -40.22
N PRO A 329 -45.66 -24.91 -40.93
CA PRO A 329 -45.51 -24.97 -42.38
C PRO A 329 -44.56 -26.09 -42.82
N VAL A 330 -43.49 -26.37 -42.06
CA VAL A 330 -42.58 -27.49 -42.38
C VAL A 330 -43.29 -28.85 -42.27
N ALA A 331 -44.13 -29.04 -41.25
CA ALA A 331 -44.93 -30.25 -41.11
C ALA A 331 -45.92 -30.41 -42.29
N LEU A 332 -46.54 -29.33 -42.74
CA LEU A 332 -47.41 -29.33 -43.92
C LEU A 332 -46.64 -29.65 -45.20
N ILE A 333 -45.51 -28.99 -45.45
CA ILE A 333 -44.65 -29.26 -46.63
C ILE A 333 -44.20 -30.72 -46.62
N LYS A 334 -43.76 -31.22 -45.47
CA LYS A 334 -43.37 -32.63 -45.31
C LYS A 334 -44.54 -33.58 -45.58
N GLY A 335 -45.74 -33.27 -45.10
CA GLY A 335 -46.94 -34.05 -45.36
C GLY A 335 -47.31 -34.09 -46.85
N TYR A 336 -47.28 -32.95 -47.54
CA TYR A 336 -47.53 -32.89 -48.99
C TYR A 336 -46.43 -33.60 -49.79
N ALA A 337 -45.16 -33.40 -49.45
CA ALA A 337 -44.04 -34.08 -50.10
C ALA A 337 -44.11 -35.60 -49.92
N GLN A 338 -44.45 -36.09 -48.72
CA GLN A 338 -44.68 -37.52 -48.46
C GLN A 338 -45.86 -38.07 -49.25
N THR A 339 -46.90 -37.27 -49.47
CA THR A 339 -48.04 -37.67 -50.31
C THR A 339 -47.64 -37.78 -51.78
N LEU A 340 -46.88 -36.81 -52.30
CA LEU A 340 -46.32 -36.83 -53.66
C LEU A 340 -45.28 -37.94 -53.88
N ALA A 341 -44.58 -38.36 -52.83
CA ALA A 341 -43.57 -39.42 -52.91
C ALA A 341 -44.15 -40.84 -52.74
N ARG A 342 -45.47 -41.00 -52.59
CA ARG A 342 -46.09 -42.33 -52.56
C ARG A 342 -46.06 -42.95 -53.97
N PRO A 343 -45.68 -44.23 -54.09
CA PRO A 343 -45.57 -44.91 -55.38
C PRO A 343 -46.91 -45.16 -56.10
N ASP A 344 -48.04 -44.93 -55.43
CA ASP A 344 -49.40 -45.12 -55.96
C ASP A 344 -50.11 -43.79 -56.32
N ALA A 345 -49.37 -42.66 -56.37
CA ALA A 345 -49.89 -41.33 -56.70
C ALA A 345 -49.74 -40.98 -58.19
#